data_AF-A0A366WSC0-F1
#
_entry.id   AF-A0A366WSC0-F1
#
_cell.length_a   1.000
_cell.length_b   1.000
_cell.length_c   1.000
_cell.angle_alpha   90.00
_cell.angle_beta   90.00
_cell.angle_gamma   90.00
#
_symmetry.space_group_name_H-M   'P 1'
#
loop_
_entity.id
_entity.type
_entity.pdbx_description
1 polymer ?
#
loop_
_entity_poly.entity_id
_entity_poly.type
_entity_poly.pdbx_seq_one_letter_code
_entity_poly.pdbx_strand_id
1 'polypeptide(L)'
;MRRCALTFLTCLIGTGCQPDASAPIIADNQVIGSVTHVRDGDTIEVADVPIRLNGVTCDERGTPMGKQATAAMHTLVAGQRILCTLTGRKSYGLVAV
;
A
#
# COMPACT_ATOMS: atom_id res chain seq x y z
N MET A 1 39.65 19.37 36.02
CA MET A 1 38.47 20.07 36.57
C MET A 1 37.37 19.96 35.51
N ARG A 2 36.17 19.38 35.64
CA ARG A 2 35.32 18.72 36.66
C ARG A 2 34.30 17.91 35.81
N ARG A 3 34.27 16.57 35.85
CA ARG A 3 33.21 15.73 36.49
C ARG A 3 31.79 16.35 36.52
N CYS A 4 30.84 15.69 35.85
CA CYS A 4 29.41 15.51 36.21
C CYS A 4 28.77 14.63 35.11
N ALA A 5 28.83 13.30 35.12
CA ALA A 5 28.06 12.36 35.95
C ALA A 5 26.54 12.65 35.99
N LEU A 6 25.82 11.87 35.19
CA LEU A 6 24.64 11.09 35.58
C LEU A 6 23.34 11.84 35.90
N THR A 7 22.38 11.82 34.97
CA THR A 7 21.02 11.33 35.31
C THR A 7 20.38 10.70 34.08
N PHE A 8 20.19 9.38 34.15
CA PHE A 8 19.21 8.63 33.38
C PHE A 8 17.83 9.30 33.57
N LEU A 9 17.26 9.88 32.51
CA LEU A 9 15.85 10.21 32.50
C LEU A 9 15.26 9.83 31.16
N THR A 10 14.73 8.61 31.16
CA THR A 10 13.65 8.12 30.30
C THR A 10 12.80 9.25 29.72
N CYS A 11 12.85 9.41 28.41
CA CYS A 11 11.68 9.84 27.65
C CYS A 11 11.52 8.85 26.49
N LEU A 12 10.77 7.78 26.79
CA LEU A 12 10.00 7.05 25.80
C LEU A 12 9.07 8.07 25.12
N ILE A 13 9.54 8.69 24.06
CA ILE A 13 8.68 9.23 23.00
C ILE A 13 9.00 8.46 21.73
N GLY A 14 8.88 7.14 21.84
CA GLY A 14 8.51 6.31 20.72
C GLY A 14 7.03 6.56 20.40
N THR A 15 6.70 7.75 19.90
CA THR A 15 5.43 7.97 19.21
C THR A 15 5.67 7.77 17.72
N GLY A 16 6.16 6.57 17.38
CA GLY A 16 5.95 6.01 16.06
C GLY A 16 4.48 5.64 15.93
N CYS A 17 3.61 6.64 15.73
CA CYS A 17 2.29 6.40 15.15
C CYS A 17 2.54 6.02 13.68
N GLN A 18 2.83 4.74 13.44
CA GLN A 18 2.70 4.16 12.10
C GLN A 18 1.29 3.57 11.98
N PRO A 19 0.67 3.73 10.80
CA PRO A 19 -0.77 3.83 10.64
C PRO A 19 -1.47 2.51 10.94
N ASP A 20 -2.61 2.64 11.61
CA ASP A 20 -3.73 1.72 11.72
C ASP A 20 -3.72 0.61 10.66
N ALA A 21 -3.02 -0.49 10.95
CA ALA A 21 -3.11 -1.73 10.19
C ALA A 21 -4.43 -2.43 10.58
N SER A 22 -5.54 -1.76 10.32
CA SER A 22 -6.84 -2.43 10.28
C SER A 22 -6.74 -3.54 9.25
N ALA A 23 -6.93 -4.79 9.70
CA ALA A 23 -6.90 -5.97 8.84
C ALA A 23 -7.84 -5.77 7.64
N PRO A 24 -7.47 -6.26 6.44
CA PRO A 24 -8.31 -6.10 5.27
C PRO A 24 -9.66 -6.77 5.49
N ILE A 25 -10.71 -6.01 5.22
CA ILE A 25 -12.06 -6.54 5.24
C ILE A 25 -12.31 -7.14 3.87
N ILE A 26 -12.39 -8.46 3.79
CA ILE A 26 -12.84 -9.18 2.59
C ILE A 26 -14.30 -9.55 2.82
N ALA A 27 -15.23 -8.82 2.19
CA ALA A 27 -16.66 -9.08 2.31
C ALA A 27 -17.31 -8.99 0.92
N ASP A 28 -18.10 -9.99 0.52
CA ASP A 28 -18.91 -9.96 -0.70
C ASP A 28 -18.18 -9.43 -1.94
N ASN A 29 -17.06 -10.07 -2.29
CA ASN A 29 -16.19 -9.67 -3.41
C ASN A 29 -15.56 -8.28 -3.25
N GLN A 30 -15.56 -7.65 -2.09
CA GLN A 30 -14.92 -6.37 -1.86
C GLN A 30 -13.69 -6.53 -0.97
N VAL A 31 -12.61 -5.81 -1.29
CA VAL A 31 -11.42 -5.69 -0.46
C VAL A 31 -11.31 -4.26 0.00
N ILE A 32 -11.34 -4.04 1.32
CA ILE A 32 -11.13 -2.73 1.92
C ILE A 32 -9.83 -2.77 2.71
N GLY A 33 -8.89 -1.88 2.37
CA GLY A 33 -7.62 -1.82 3.07
C GLY A 33 -6.72 -0.68 2.62
N SER A 34 -5.61 -0.51 3.31
CA SER A 34 -4.50 0.33 2.85
C SER A 34 -3.67 -0.42 1.81
N VAL A 35 -3.16 0.32 0.82
CA VAL A 35 -2.18 -0.23 -0.13
C VAL A 35 -0.86 -0.46 0.59
N THR A 36 -0.40 -1.71 0.62
CA THR A 36 0.90 -2.07 1.22
C THR A 36 2.03 -1.88 0.22
N HIS A 37 1.76 -2.08 -1.06
CA HIS A 37 2.77 -1.99 -2.12
C HIS A 37 2.11 -1.76 -3.49
N VAL A 38 2.75 -0.98 -4.35
CA VAL A 38 2.35 -0.79 -5.75
C VAL A 38 3.32 -1.58 -6.60
N ARG A 39 2.83 -2.62 -7.29
CA ARG A 39 3.68 -3.43 -8.16
C ARG A 39 3.88 -2.76 -9.51
N ASP A 40 2.79 -2.29 -10.11
CA ASP A 40 2.70 -1.74 -11.46
C ASP A 40 1.60 -0.66 -11.53
N GLY A 41 1.55 0.07 -12.65
CA GLY A 41 0.48 1.04 -12.90
C GLY A 41 -0.93 0.44 -12.99
N ASP A 42 -1.06 -0.88 -13.18
CA ASP A 42 -2.34 -1.61 -13.23
C ASP A 42 -2.51 -2.63 -12.07
N THR A 43 -1.51 -2.80 -11.21
CA THR A 43 -1.48 -3.86 -10.19
C THR A 43 -0.95 -3.32 -8.86
N ILE A 44 -1.79 -3.42 -7.83
CA ILE A 44 -1.49 -2.97 -6.47
C ILE A 44 -1.66 -4.12 -5.49
N GLU A 45 -1.01 -4.03 -4.34
CA GLU A 45 -1.18 -4.95 -3.22
C GLU A 45 -1.93 -4.25 -2.10
N VAL A 46 -3.10 -4.77 -1.76
CA VAL A 46 -3.95 -4.26 -0.68
C VAL A 46 -3.94 -5.28 0.42
N ALA A 47 -3.30 -4.92 1.54
CA ALA A 47 -3.06 -5.84 2.66
C ALA A 47 -2.52 -7.21 2.20
N ASP A 48 -1.44 -7.17 1.42
CA ASP A 48 -0.73 -8.33 0.88
C ASP A 48 -1.52 -9.18 -0.14
N VAL A 49 -2.69 -8.68 -0.55
CA VAL A 49 -3.47 -9.28 -1.63
C VAL A 49 -3.18 -8.54 -2.93
N PRO A 50 -2.60 -9.21 -3.95
CA PRO A 50 -2.41 -8.58 -5.25
C PRO A 50 -3.76 -8.42 -5.97
N ILE A 51 -4.08 -7.18 -6.29
CA ILE A 51 -5.26 -6.75 -7.00
C ILE A 51 -4.84 -6.12 -8.33
N ARG A 52 -5.28 -6.71 -9.43
CA ARG A 52 -5.12 -6.14 -10.77
C ARG A 52 -6.36 -5.35 -11.15
N LEU A 53 -6.18 -4.12 -11.61
CA LEU A 53 -7.25 -3.24 -12.05
C LEU A 53 -7.65 -3.59 -13.49
N ASN A 54 -8.89 -4.01 -13.69
CA ASN A 54 -9.45 -4.20 -15.02
C ASN A 54 -9.65 -2.83 -15.70
N GLY A 55 -9.27 -2.73 -16.97
CA GLY A 55 -9.47 -1.51 -17.76
C GLY A 55 -8.37 -0.47 -17.63
N VAL A 56 -7.39 -0.67 -16.73
CA VAL A 56 -6.15 0.11 -16.70
C VAL A 56 -5.08 -0.67 -17.45
N THR A 57 -4.67 -0.15 -18.61
CA THR A 57 -3.53 -0.70 -19.36
C THR A 57 -2.29 0.12 -19.04
N CYS A 58 -1.28 -0.53 -18.46
CA CYS A 58 0.03 0.06 -18.25
C CYS A 58 1.00 -0.41 -19.36
N ASP A 59 1.84 0.50 -19.84
CA ASP A 59 2.97 0.15 -20.70
C ASP A 59 3.97 -0.75 -19.96
N GLU A 60 4.81 -1.46 -20.73
CA GLU A 60 5.82 -2.40 -20.22
C GLU A 60 6.66 -1.80 -19.09
N ARG A 61 6.90 -2.62 -18.06
CA ARG A 61 7.73 -2.26 -16.90
C ARG A 61 9.10 -1.79 -17.38
N GLY A 62 9.50 -0.60 -16.92
CA GLY A 62 10.81 -0.01 -17.23
C GLY A 62 10.81 0.95 -18.41
N THR A 63 9.74 1.02 -19.20
CA THR A 63 9.53 2.12 -20.16
C THR A 63 9.30 3.45 -19.41
N PRO A 64 9.56 4.61 -20.04
CA PRO A 64 9.28 5.91 -19.43
C PRO A 64 7.81 6.05 -18.99
N MET A 65 6.89 5.58 -19.82
CA MET A 65 5.44 5.61 -19.55
C MET A 65 5.05 4.65 -18.42
N GLY A 66 5.60 3.42 -18.39
CA GLY A 66 5.35 2.48 -17.29
C GLY A 66 5.86 3.00 -15.93
N LYS A 67 7.00 3.70 -15.92
CA LYS A 67 7.52 4.37 -14.71
C LYS A 67 6.61 5.52 -14.25
N GLN A 68 6.12 6.34 -15.19
CA GLN A 68 5.17 7.41 -14.89
C GLN A 68 3.84 6.86 -14.35
N ALA A 69 3.31 5.79 -14.96
CA ALA A 69 2.09 5.14 -14.48
C ALA A 69 2.26 4.59 -13.06
N THR A 70 3.41 3.98 -12.75
CA THR A 70 3.72 3.49 -11.41
C THR A 70 3.81 4.64 -10.40
N ALA A 71 4.48 5.75 -10.74
CA ALA A 71 4.60 6.92 -9.88
C ALA A 71 3.23 7.61 -9.64
N ALA A 72 2.39 7.68 -10.68
CA ALA A 72 1.03 8.18 -10.55
C ALA A 72 0.21 7.31 -9.60
N MET A 73 0.29 5.97 -9.76
CA MET A 73 -0.39 5.03 -8.87
C MET A 73 0.07 5.18 -7.42
N HIS A 74 1.37 5.31 -7.17
CA HIS A 74 1.90 5.62 -5.83
C HIS A 74 1.30 6.90 -5.24
N THR A 75 1.16 7.95 -6.05
CA THR A 75 0.60 9.23 -5.60
C THR A 75 -0.89 9.11 -5.29
N LEU A 76 -1.64 8.35 -6.08
CA LEU A 76 -3.07 8.13 -5.89
C LEU A 76 -3.37 7.33 -4.61
N VAL A 77 -2.57 6.30 -4.34
CA VAL A 77 -2.82 5.40 -3.20
C VAL A 77 -2.13 5.84 -1.90
N ALA A 78 -1.22 6.81 -1.96
CA ALA A 78 -0.48 7.29 -0.80
C ALA A 78 -1.41 7.82 0.29
N GLY A 79 -1.42 7.14 1.44
CA GLY A 79 -2.21 7.54 2.61
C GLY A 79 -3.72 7.33 2.46
N GLN A 80 -4.17 6.64 1.40
CA GLN A 80 -5.58 6.35 1.18
C GLN A 80 -5.95 4.91 1.58
N ARG A 81 -7.14 4.76 2.16
CA ARG A 81 -7.81 3.45 2.23
C ARG A 81 -8.66 3.30 0.97
N ILE A 82 -8.48 2.19 0.28
CA ILE A 82 -9.18 1.90 -0.96
C ILE A 82 -10.17 0.74 -0.77
N LEU A 83 -11.27 0.85 -1.50
CA LEU A 83 -12.29 -0.18 -1.67
C LEU A 83 -12.13 -0.72 -3.09
N CYS A 84 -11.86 -2.02 -3.20
CA CYS A 84 -11.71 -2.70 -4.48
C CYS A 84 -12.84 -3.71 -4.66
N THR A 85 -13.63 -3.59 -5.72
CA THR A 85 -14.70 -4.54 -6.05
C THR A 85 -14.17 -5.61 -7.00
N LEU A 86 -14.02 -6.83 -6.50
CA LEU A 86 -13.54 -7.99 -7.22
C LEU A 86 -14.62 -8.54 -8.16
N THR A 87 -14.33 -8.64 -9.46
CA THR A 87 -15.26 -9.20 -10.45
C THR A 87 -14.99 -10.66 -10.80
N GLY A 88 -13.93 -11.26 -10.25
CA GLY A 88 -13.65 -12.69 -10.38
C GLY A 88 -12.28 -13.11 -9.84
N ARG A 89 -12.09 -14.43 -9.66
CA ARG A 89 -10.78 -15.04 -9.37
C ARG A 89 -10.17 -15.51 -10.68
N LYS A 90 -9.08 -14.88 -11.15
CA LYS A 90 -8.20 -15.52 -12.13
C LYS A 90 -7.13 -16.30 -11.38
N SER A 91 -6.67 -17.41 -11.95
CA SER A 91 -5.80 -18.41 -11.32
C SER A 91 -4.45 -17.90 -10.77
N TYR A 92 -4.13 -16.62 -10.94
CA TYR A 92 -2.90 -15.98 -10.46
C TYR A 92 -3.12 -14.61 -9.78
N GLY A 93 -4.36 -14.17 -9.54
CA GLY A 93 -4.63 -12.88 -8.87
C GLY A 93 -6.10 -12.48 -8.85
N LEU A 94 -6.46 -11.64 -7.88
CA LEU A 94 -7.79 -11.03 -7.78
C LEU A 94 -7.88 -9.84 -8.71
N VAL A 95 -9.04 -9.66 -9.35
CA VAL A 95 -9.24 -8.60 -10.34
C VAL A 95 -10.30 -7.63 -9.85
N ALA A 96 -9.94 -6.38 -9.65
CA ALA A 96 -10.86 -5.31 -9.29
C ALA A 96 -11.35 -4.53 -10.52
N VAL A 97 -12.59 -4.05 -10.46
CA VAL A 97 -13.19 -3.11 -11.42
C VAL A 97 -13.32 -1.74 -10.78
#